data_AF-A0A8T4J9P1-F1
#
_entry.id   AF-A0A8T4J9P1-F1
#
_cell.length_a   1.000
_cell.length_b   1.000
_cell.length_c   1.000
_cell.angle_alpha   90.00
_cell.angle_beta   90.00
_cell.angle_gamma   90.00
#
_symmetry.space_group_name_H-M   'P 1'
#
loop_
_entity.id
_entity.type
_entity.pdbx_description
1 polymer ?
#
loop_
_entity_poly.entity_id
_entity_poly.type
_entity_poly.pdbx_seq_one_letter_code
_entity_poly.pdbx_strand_id
1 'polypeptide(L)'
;GEWVVDLRSRVAFSEGHLAGAFNFEGDGKLATYLAWLIPWGKPVTLLAETPGQIAAAQRELARVGIDRPAAAATGGPSSWLRTGERPHSFPRAGFADLAAARERDGGEGIVVLDVRRASERAKGHVEGSFHLPVHEVHGRAD
;
A
#
# COMPACT_ATOMS: atom_id res chain seq x y z
N GLY A 1 -3.54 -15.84 -7.33
CA GLY A 1 -3.96 -15.43 -5.99
C GLY A 1 -5.06 -14.38 -6.09
N GLU A 2 -5.81 -14.23 -5.02
CA GLU A 2 -6.71 -13.11 -4.75
C GLU A 2 -5.91 -11.87 -4.33
N TRP A 3 -6.46 -10.67 -4.56
CA TRP A 3 -5.90 -9.41 -4.04
C TRP A 3 -6.65 -8.97 -2.79
N VAL A 4 -5.95 -8.96 -1.67
CA VAL A 4 -6.49 -8.46 -0.39
C VAL A 4 -6.11 -6.98 -0.26
N VAL A 5 -7.12 -6.11 -0.22
CA VAL A 5 -6.98 -4.66 -0.16
C VAL A 5 -7.39 -4.16 1.21
N ASP A 6 -6.45 -3.59 1.95
CA ASP A 6 -6.67 -2.98 3.26
C ASP A 6 -6.88 -1.46 3.10
N LEU A 7 -8.07 -0.99 3.48
CA LEU A 7 -8.53 0.39 3.31
C LEU A 7 -8.16 1.31 4.49
N ARG A 8 -7.52 0.78 5.52
CA ARG A 8 -7.12 1.55 6.70
C ARG A 8 -6.02 2.55 6.37
N SER A 9 -5.78 3.48 7.29
CA SER A 9 -4.66 4.43 7.18
C SER A 9 -3.32 3.70 7.02
N ARG A 10 -2.39 4.30 6.27
CA ARG A 10 -1.02 3.78 6.14
C ARG A 10 -0.32 3.60 7.49
N VAL A 11 -0.73 4.38 8.49
CA VAL A 11 -0.27 4.26 9.89
C VAL A 11 -0.70 2.92 10.46
N ALA A 12 -2.01 2.65 10.49
CA ALA A 12 -2.58 1.43 11.04
C ALA A 12 -2.13 0.17 10.27
N PHE A 13 -1.93 0.29 8.94
CA PHE A 13 -1.39 -0.79 8.12
C PHE A 13 0.07 -1.11 8.48
N SER A 14 0.93 -0.10 8.60
CA SER A 14 2.35 -0.31 8.93
C SER A 14 2.57 -0.97 10.30
N GLU A 15 1.67 -0.72 11.25
CA GLU A 15 1.74 -1.27 12.61
C GLU A 15 1.26 -2.72 12.68
N GLY A 16 0.40 -3.13 11.73
CA GLY A 16 -0.10 -4.50 11.66
C GLY A 16 -1.03 -4.72 10.47
N HIS A 17 -0.76 -5.74 9.66
CA HIS A 17 -1.60 -6.13 8.51
C HIS A 17 -1.48 -7.63 8.20
N LEU A 18 -2.34 -8.14 7.32
CA LEU A 18 -2.21 -9.51 6.80
C LEU A 18 -1.03 -9.59 5.83
N ALA A 19 -0.27 -10.67 5.90
CA ALA A 19 0.79 -10.97 4.94
C ALA A 19 0.25 -10.93 3.50
N GLY A 20 0.93 -10.20 2.61
CA GLY A 20 0.55 -10.09 1.20
C GLY A 20 -0.66 -9.19 0.91
N ALA A 21 -1.22 -8.51 1.91
CA ALA A 21 -2.23 -7.48 1.68
C ALA A 21 -1.61 -6.21 1.07
N PHE A 22 -2.41 -5.48 0.32
CA PHE A 22 -2.05 -4.19 -0.27
C PHE A 22 -2.83 -3.07 0.39
N ASN A 23 -2.16 -2.00 0.80
CA ASN A 23 -2.82 -0.86 1.44
C ASN A 23 -3.20 0.21 0.42
N PHE A 24 -4.47 0.61 0.46
CA PHE A 24 -4.99 1.75 -0.29
C PHE A 24 -5.90 2.55 0.62
N GLU A 25 -5.40 3.65 1.17
CA GLU A 25 -6.15 4.50 2.10
C GLU A 25 -7.49 4.92 1.47
N GLY A 26 -8.61 4.59 2.13
CA GLY A 26 -9.96 4.63 1.53
C GLY A 26 -10.52 6.02 1.19
N ASP A 27 -9.87 7.09 1.65
CA ASP A 27 -10.11 8.50 1.29
C ASP A 27 -9.19 9.01 0.16
N GLY A 28 -8.30 8.15 -0.34
CA GLY A 28 -7.38 8.41 -1.44
C GLY A 28 -7.91 8.06 -2.82
N LYS A 29 -7.01 8.00 -3.80
CA LYS A 29 -7.29 7.62 -5.21
C LYS A 29 -7.35 6.10 -5.38
N LEU A 30 -8.13 5.40 -4.55
CA LEU A 30 -8.23 3.94 -4.53
C LEU A 30 -8.47 3.40 -5.95
N ALA A 31 -9.49 3.91 -6.64
CA ALA A 31 -9.84 3.44 -7.98
C ALA A 31 -8.72 3.72 -9.00
N THR A 32 -7.99 4.83 -8.88
CA THR A 32 -6.89 5.14 -9.81
C THR A 32 -5.75 4.17 -9.64
N TYR A 33 -5.27 3.96 -8.41
CA TYR A 33 -4.11 3.12 -8.17
C TYR A 33 -4.45 1.63 -8.27
N LEU A 34 -5.63 1.22 -7.79
CA LEU A 34 -6.04 -0.16 -7.92
C LEU A 34 -6.19 -0.55 -9.39
N ALA A 35 -6.80 0.30 -10.23
CA ALA A 35 -6.90 0.03 -11.67
C ALA A 35 -5.54 -0.06 -12.38
N TRP A 36 -4.49 0.57 -11.84
CA TRP A 36 -3.14 0.48 -12.39
C TRP A 36 -2.40 -0.78 -11.95
N LEU A 37 -2.67 -1.25 -10.73
CA LEU A 37 -1.87 -2.30 -10.09
C LEU A 37 -2.53 -3.66 -10.12
N ILE A 38 -3.87 -3.73 -10.15
CA ILE A 38 -4.58 -5.00 -10.12
C ILE A 38 -4.41 -5.74 -11.45
N PRO A 39 -3.94 -6.99 -11.46
CA PRO A 39 -3.94 -7.80 -12.66
C PRO A 39 -5.37 -8.09 -13.09
N TRP A 40 -5.60 -8.06 -14.40
CA TRP A 40 -6.94 -8.24 -14.95
C TRP A 40 -7.56 -9.60 -14.53
N GLY A 41 -8.85 -9.59 -14.20
CA GLY A 41 -9.60 -10.77 -13.80
C GLY A 41 -9.27 -11.35 -12.41
N LYS A 42 -8.50 -10.64 -11.58
CA LYS A 42 -8.23 -11.10 -10.20
C LYS A 42 -9.36 -10.69 -9.24
N PRO A 43 -9.85 -11.60 -8.38
CA PRO A 43 -10.82 -11.24 -7.35
C PRO A 43 -10.18 -10.32 -6.32
N VAL A 44 -10.97 -9.36 -5.83
CA VAL A 44 -10.58 -8.41 -4.79
C VAL A 44 -11.36 -8.69 -3.51
N THR A 45 -10.67 -8.74 -2.39
CA THR A 45 -11.28 -8.72 -1.05
C THR A 45 -10.94 -7.40 -0.36
N LEU A 46 -11.96 -6.73 0.19
CA LEU A 46 -11.79 -5.47 0.90
C LEU A 46 -11.76 -5.68 2.42
N LEU A 47 -10.75 -5.13 3.08
CA LEU A 47 -10.64 -5.07 4.54
C LEU A 47 -10.75 -3.60 4.97
N ALA A 48 -11.56 -3.32 5.99
CA ALA A 48 -11.71 -1.96 6.52
C ALA A 48 -12.07 -1.96 8.01
N GLU A 49 -11.96 -0.83 8.70
CA GLU A 49 -12.43 -0.73 10.09
C GLU A 49 -13.95 -0.75 10.17
N THR A 50 -14.62 -0.15 9.19
CA THR A 50 -16.06 0.11 9.24
C THR A 50 -16.79 -0.33 7.96
N PRO A 51 -18.09 -0.70 8.06
CA PRO A 51 -18.92 -0.94 6.88
C PRO A 51 -19.03 0.28 5.96
N GLY A 52 -18.94 1.49 6.51
CA GLY A 52 -18.99 2.74 5.75
C GLY A 52 -17.81 2.89 4.78
N GLN A 53 -16.60 2.51 5.20
CA GLN A 53 -15.41 2.49 4.34
C GLN A 53 -15.57 1.48 3.20
N ILE A 54 -16.08 0.27 3.49
CA ILE A 54 -16.37 -0.74 2.45
C ILE A 54 -17.36 -0.18 1.42
N ALA A 55 -18.46 0.42 1.88
CA ALA A 55 -19.47 0.98 1.00
C ALA A 55 -18.94 2.14 0.15
N ALA A 56 -18.05 2.98 0.70
CA ALA A 56 -17.40 4.06 -0.04
C ALA A 56 -16.47 3.52 -1.13
N ALA A 57 -15.61 2.56 -0.79
CA ALA A 57 -14.70 1.93 -1.73
C ALA A 57 -15.46 1.21 -2.86
N GLN A 58 -16.50 0.45 -2.54
CA GLN A 58 -17.33 -0.21 -3.56
C GLN A 58 -17.94 0.78 -4.56
N ARG A 59 -18.43 1.94 -4.08
CA ARG A 59 -18.95 2.99 -4.97
C ARG A 59 -17.86 3.59 -5.87
N GLU A 60 -16.65 3.72 -5.37
CA GLU A 60 -15.53 4.24 -6.16
C GLU A 60 -15.08 3.24 -7.23
N LEU A 61 -14.93 1.96 -6.86
CA LEU A 61 -14.54 0.88 -7.76
C LEU A 61 -15.56 0.68 -8.90
N ALA A 62 -16.85 0.75 -8.60
CA ALA A 62 -17.91 0.66 -9.60
C ALA A 62 -17.81 1.75 -10.68
N ARG A 63 -17.28 2.95 -10.36
CA ARG A 63 -17.12 4.04 -11.35
C ARG A 63 -16.03 3.77 -12.38
N VAL A 64 -15.09 2.88 -12.08
CA VAL A 64 -14.00 2.49 -12.98
C VAL A 64 -14.18 1.08 -13.57
N GLY A 65 -15.38 0.50 -13.44
CA GLY A 65 -15.71 -0.80 -13.99
C GLY A 65 -15.10 -1.99 -13.22
N ILE A 66 -14.64 -1.76 -11.99
CA ILE A 66 -14.28 -2.84 -11.07
C ILE A 66 -15.56 -3.20 -10.33
N ASP A 67 -16.18 -4.32 -10.75
CA ASP A 67 -17.41 -4.84 -10.18
C ASP A 67 -17.26 -5.24 -8.69
N ARG A 68 -18.36 -5.70 -8.10
CA ARG A 68 -18.44 -6.06 -6.68
C ARG A 68 -17.23 -6.90 -6.23
N PRO A 69 -16.53 -6.49 -5.15
CA PRO A 69 -15.48 -7.31 -4.52
C PRO A 69 -15.97 -8.73 -4.23
N ALA A 70 -15.07 -9.70 -4.34
CA ALA A 70 -15.35 -11.10 -4.07
C ALA A 70 -15.76 -11.34 -2.61
N ALA A 71 -15.13 -10.61 -1.67
CA ALA A 71 -15.52 -10.57 -0.28
C ALA A 71 -15.20 -9.21 0.37
N ALA A 72 -15.71 -9.02 1.58
CA ALA A 72 -15.33 -7.90 2.43
C ALA A 72 -15.39 -8.30 3.90
N ALA A 73 -14.49 -7.75 4.72
CA ALA A 73 -14.53 -7.90 6.17
C ALA A 73 -14.24 -6.58 6.87
N THR A 74 -14.91 -6.36 8.00
CA THR A 74 -14.65 -5.23 8.89
C THR A 74 -13.82 -5.65 10.09
N GLY A 75 -13.15 -4.71 10.74
CA GLY A 75 -12.37 -4.94 11.96
C GLY A 75 -10.91 -4.55 11.79
N GLY A 76 -10.01 -5.36 12.33
CA GLY A 76 -8.57 -5.15 12.23
C GLY A 76 -7.79 -6.46 12.10
N PRO A 77 -6.45 -6.39 12.06
CA PRO A 77 -5.60 -7.54 11.81
C PRO A 77 -5.88 -8.72 12.74
N SER A 78 -6.12 -8.45 14.03
CA SER A 78 -6.43 -9.48 15.02
C SER A 78 -7.70 -10.28 14.72
N SER A 79 -8.69 -9.68 14.06
CA SER A 79 -9.92 -10.37 13.65
C SER A 79 -9.82 -11.08 12.31
N TRP A 80 -8.83 -10.74 11.49
CA TRP A 80 -8.68 -11.27 10.14
C TRP A 80 -7.65 -12.40 10.04
N LEU A 81 -6.69 -12.43 10.96
CA LEU A 81 -5.65 -13.45 11.05
C LEU A 81 -6.22 -14.79 11.54
N ARG A 82 -5.64 -15.90 11.06
CA ARG A 82 -5.98 -17.22 11.60
C ARG A 82 -5.36 -17.41 12.98
N THR A 83 -5.94 -18.31 13.77
CA THR A 83 -5.39 -18.69 15.08
C THR A 83 -3.93 -19.10 14.95
N GLY A 84 -3.05 -18.43 15.70
CA GLY A 84 -1.60 -18.68 15.70
C GLY A 84 -0.79 -17.82 14.74
N GLU A 85 -1.43 -17.07 13.83
CA GLU A 85 -0.74 -16.10 12.97
C GLU A 85 -0.48 -14.78 13.70
N ARG A 86 0.59 -14.09 13.28
CA ARG A 86 0.92 -12.74 13.75
C ARG A 86 0.78 -11.73 12.60
N PRO A 87 0.39 -10.49 12.89
CA PRO A 87 0.35 -9.46 11.88
C PRO A 87 1.77 -9.16 11.38
N HIS A 88 1.87 -8.88 10.07
CA HIS A 88 3.07 -8.30 9.50
C HIS A 88 3.10 -6.80 9.79
N SER A 89 4.29 -6.23 9.88
CA SER A 89 4.51 -4.80 10.10
C SER A 89 5.79 -4.35 9.41
N PHE A 90 5.93 -3.05 9.19
CA PHE A 90 7.16 -2.46 8.70
C PHE A 90 7.38 -1.09 9.37
N PRO A 91 8.64 -0.70 9.62
CA PRO A 91 8.93 0.57 10.26
C PRO A 91 8.56 1.74 9.34
N ARG A 92 8.20 2.86 9.96
CA ARG A 92 8.05 4.15 9.29
C ARG A 92 9.15 5.08 9.78
N ALA A 93 9.64 5.94 8.89
CA ALA A 93 10.73 6.86 9.15
C ALA A 93 10.42 8.23 8.54
N GLY A 94 10.84 9.29 9.23
CA GLY A 94 10.88 10.66 8.70
C GLY A 94 12.24 11.01 8.10
N PHE A 95 12.40 12.25 7.65
CA PHE A 95 13.67 12.73 7.08
C PHE A 95 14.81 12.76 8.11
N ALA A 96 14.52 13.06 9.38
CA ALA A 96 15.53 13.04 10.44
C ALA A 96 16.07 11.63 10.69
N ASP A 97 15.20 10.62 10.67
CA ASP A 97 15.60 9.22 10.81
C ASP A 97 16.48 8.78 9.65
N LEU A 98 16.12 9.17 8.42
CA LEU A 98 16.92 8.89 7.22
C LEU A 98 18.32 9.53 7.30
N ALA A 99 18.40 10.79 7.75
CA ALA A 99 19.68 11.48 7.92
C ALA A 99 20.55 10.77 8.96
N ALA A 100 20.00 10.49 10.15
CA ALA A 100 20.70 9.77 11.20
C ALA A 100 21.15 8.37 10.76
N ALA A 101 20.35 7.69 9.94
CA ALA A 101 20.70 6.36 9.44
C ALA A 101 21.83 6.42 8.39
N ARG A 102 21.84 7.43 7.51
CA ARG A 102 22.97 7.68 6.58
C ARG A 102 24.27 8.02 7.32
N GLU A 103 24.19 8.81 8.39
CA GLU A 103 25.36 9.15 9.21
C GLU A 103 25.97 7.92 9.88
N ARG A 104 25.14 7.01 10.42
CA ARG A 104 25.62 5.78 11.06
C ARG A 104 26.31 4.82 10.10
N ASP A 105 25.77 4.66 8.90
CA ASP A 105 26.21 3.63 7.96
C ASP A 105 27.20 4.18 6.90
N GLY A 106 27.70 5.40 7.06
CA GLY A 106 28.57 6.07 6.07
C GLY A 106 27.90 6.32 4.72
N GLY A 107 26.56 6.20 4.65
CA GLY A 107 25.75 6.37 3.44
C GLY A 107 25.55 5.13 2.57
N GLU A 108 26.18 3.99 2.87
CA GLU A 108 26.19 2.82 1.96
C GLU A 108 25.10 1.77 2.26
N GLY A 109 24.49 1.80 3.45
CA GLY A 109 23.52 0.78 3.88
C GLY A 109 22.07 0.97 3.44
N ILE A 110 21.71 2.15 2.90
CA ILE A 110 20.30 2.55 2.72
C ILE A 110 20.00 2.88 1.26
N VAL A 111 19.15 2.05 0.66
CA VAL A 111 18.55 2.32 -0.65
C VAL A 111 17.30 3.18 -0.47
N VAL A 112 17.31 4.37 -1.07
CA VAL A 112 16.12 5.23 -1.14
C VAL A 112 15.46 5.04 -2.50
N LEU A 113 14.22 4.58 -2.50
CA LEU A 113 13.41 4.42 -3.71
C LEU A 113 12.32 5.49 -3.77
N ASP A 114 12.39 6.36 -4.77
CA ASP A 114 11.32 7.29 -5.11
C ASP A 114 10.33 6.60 -6.04
N VAL A 115 9.10 6.41 -5.58
CA VAL A 115 8.03 5.74 -6.34
C VAL A 115 7.04 6.70 -7.00
N ARG A 116 7.33 8.00 -6.97
CA ARG A 116 6.46 9.04 -7.57
C ARG A 116 6.58 9.05 -9.10
N ARG A 117 5.68 9.79 -9.76
CA ARG A 117 5.77 10.01 -11.21
C ARG A 117 7.00 10.87 -11.55
N ALA A 118 7.51 10.71 -12.78
CA ALA A 118 8.68 11.46 -13.26
C ALA A 118 8.51 12.99 -13.15
N SER A 119 7.31 13.51 -13.43
CA SER A 119 7.00 14.94 -13.33
C SER A 119 7.01 15.49 -11.90
N GLU A 120 6.74 14.66 -10.90
CA GLU A 120 6.85 15.02 -9.49
C GLU A 120 8.31 15.03 -9.04
N ARG A 121 9.08 14.01 -9.46
CA ARG A 121 10.51 13.88 -9.18
C ARG A 121 11.34 15.02 -9.80
N ALA A 122 10.97 15.47 -10.99
CA ALA A 122 11.63 16.57 -11.69
C ALA A 122 11.59 17.89 -10.90
N LYS A 123 10.62 18.06 -9.98
CA LYS A 123 10.52 19.24 -9.12
C LYS A 123 11.42 19.19 -7.88
N GLY A 124 12.03 18.04 -7.61
CA GLY A 124 12.87 17.81 -6.44
C GLY A 124 12.75 16.38 -5.92
N HIS A 125 13.87 15.84 -5.44
CA HIS A 125 13.96 14.46 -4.94
C HIS A 125 15.13 14.32 -3.95
N VAL A 126 15.14 13.23 -3.19
CA VAL A 126 16.24 12.89 -2.28
C VAL A 126 17.47 12.53 -3.10
N GLU A 127 18.60 13.16 -2.80
CA GLU A 127 19.86 12.87 -3.47
C GLU A 127 20.29 11.41 -3.28
N GLY A 128 20.76 10.80 -4.37
CA GLY A 128 21.12 9.38 -4.43
C GLY A 128 19.92 8.42 -4.47
N SER A 129 18.69 8.91 -4.60
CA SER A 129 17.52 8.02 -4.71
C SER A 129 17.41 7.39 -6.10
N PHE A 130 17.08 6.10 -6.10
CA PHE A 130 16.60 5.40 -7.29
C PHE A 130 15.18 5.85 -7.61
N HIS A 131 14.81 5.80 -8.89
CA HIS A 131 13.48 6.13 -9.35
C HIS A 131 12.82 4.91 -9.99
N LEU A 132 11.71 4.47 -9.40
CA LEU A 132 10.88 3.43 -9.98
C LEU A 132 9.42 3.78 -9.71
N PRO A 133 8.72 4.44 -10.65
CA PRO A 133 7.33 4.82 -10.47
C PRO A 133 6.47 3.65 -9.99
N VAL A 134 5.53 3.89 -9.08
CA VAL A 134 4.74 2.83 -8.41
C VAL A 134 4.10 1.82 -9.38
N HIS A 135 3.68 2.27 -10.56
CA HIS A 135 3.05 1.42 -11.58
C HIS A 135 4.03 0.47 -12.30
N GLU A 136 5.34 0.71 -12.19
CA GLU A 136 6.40 -0.16 -12.73
C GLU A 136 6.95 -1.12 -11.67
N VAL A 137 6.74 -0.85 -10.38
CA VAL A 137 7.32 -1.62 -9.26
C VAL A 137 6.95 -3.10 -9.35
N HIS A 138 5.67 -3.42 -9.60
CA HIS A 138 5.20 -4.80 -9.63
C HIS A 138 5.88 -5.66 -10.71
N GLY A 139 6.33 -5.05 -11.81
CA GLY A 139 6.99 -5.76 -12.91
C GLY A 139 8.51 -5.87 -12.79
N ARG A 140 9.12 -5.33 -11.72
CA ARG A 140 10.57 -5.25 -11.54
C ARG A 140 11.03 -5.58 -10.10
N ALA A 141 10.17 -6.22 -9.32
CA ALA A 141 10.45 -6.57 -7.93
C ALA A 141 11.22 -7.90 -7.76
N ASP A 142 11.50 -8.60 -8.87
CA ASP A 142 12.28 -9.84 -8.95
C ASP A 142 13.67 -9.56 -9.54
#